data_AF-A0A560KU18-F1
#
_entry.id   AF-A0A560KU18-F1
#
_cell.length_a   1.000
_cell.length_b   1.000
_cell.length_c   1.000
_cell.angle_alpha   90.00
_cell.angle_beta   90.00
_cell.angle_gamma   90.00
#
_symmetry.space_group_name_H-M   'P 1'
#
loop_
_entity.id
_entity.type
_entity.pdbx_description
1 polymer ?
#
loop_
_entity_poly.entity_id
_entity_poly.type
_entity_poly.pdbx_seq_one_letter_code
_entity_poly.pdbx_strand_id
1 'polypeptide(L)'
;MNGKLAGARIWLSGSFPEEASPDEKSRIRQFVQAFAKVIFREGGTILHGSHPDIREPLLAAAEHFKSNSTSSAANAPLGLYVSQHFSKSPEKYGIDLVRWRNLCGDGVVETVEAARTAGQSESDALSNSLEIMRQIMVAKCNSIVAFGGKWWEVNRKAAGVPREIELAKDSRLPLFLVGGVGQGAVAGLLREFPELMRECANGLAQDENERLAAEKDPTRAAEIIIHQLPGLRLREITPEKRPFRILCLDGGGIRGAYSAAVLNYLETTFNLRRPDGPRLANYFDLIAGTSTGGILAVGLGLGMTAKEMQSFYVDHGRDIFGSGEGLDAWWHSMRHWFTSKFDQRKLQEQLLAAYAASPVAQRMGPARESWMDNSICHLLVATYNTDTDTPHFFRTPHERFKYTDRGNDPVFVALASAAAPTYFAPVTAKNAVTSFAGIDGGVWANTPVSVALAEAIAELGASLEQIRVLSIGTTHTAKLTGRPMQLDGNAIASVLRTVLWKPFGFIFGFLVARCWPKNVRLHGIAGWVANIASLLMKTQSQTSDLISRQLLGERYLRIDSVTEYDALDDVSNTNHFINLGEAAAKDAATLAKIQALFIDAGPIPARNAQ
;
A
#
# COMPACT_ATOMS: atom_id res chain seq x y z
N MET A 1 -16.14 -24.32 15.23
CA MET A 1 -17.04 -23.66 16.20
C MET A 1 -16.63 -22.20 16.24
N ASN A 2 -17.49 -21.24 15.85
CA ASN A 2 -17.18 -19.82 16.04
C ASN A 2 -17.56 -19.47 17.48
N GLY A 3 -16.58 -19.44 18.39
CA GLY A 3 -16.81 -19.05 19.77
C GLY A 3 -17.26 -17.59 19.90
N LYS A 4 -17.79 -17.21 21.06
CA LYS A 4 -18.39 -15.88 21.28
C LYS A 4 -17.43 -14.71 21.08
N LEU A 5 -16.13 -14.96 21.10
CA LEU A 5 -15.08 -13.96 20.93
C LEU A 5 -14.31 -14.13 19.60
N ALA A 6 -14.87 -14.85 18.63
CA ALA A 6 -14.28 -14.98 17.31
C ALA A 6 -14.02 -13.61 16.67
N GLY A 7 -12.75 -13.32 16.34
CA GLY A 7 -12.32 -12.03 15.78
C GLY A 7 -11.94 -10.97 16.82
N ALA A 8 -12.14 -11.22 18.12
CA ALA A 8 -11.58 -10.37 19.17
C ALA A 8 -10.06 -10.53 19.22
N ARG A 9 -9.33 -9.41 19.19
CA ARG A 9 -7.86 -9.36 19.28
C ARG A 9 -7.50 -8.40 20.40
N ILE A 10 -7.21 -8.95 21.57
CA ILE A 10 -7.10 -8.21 22.82
C ILE A 10 -5.62 -8.02 23.15
N TRP A 11 -5.17 -6.77 23.21
CA TRP A 11 -3.85 -6.50 23.75
C TRP A 11 -3.91 -6.51 25.27
N LEU A 12 -3.21 -7.47 25.86
CA LEU A 12 -3.02 -7.57 27.28
C LEU A 12 -1.78 -6.74 27.70
N SER A 13 -2.03 -5.54 28.22
CA SER A 13 -1.01 -4.58 28.69
C SER A 13 -0.81 -4.73 30.19
N GLY A 14 0.39 -5.11 30.61
CA GLY A 14 0.68 -5.25 32.03
C GLY A 14 2.09 -5.70 32.34
N SER A 15 2.54 -5.41 33.56
CA SER A 15 3.78 -5.91 34.15
C SER A 15 3.63 -5.97 35.66
N PHE A 16 4.58 -6.59 36.36
CA PHE A 16 4.62 -6.48 37.80
C PHE A 16 5.00 -5.04 38.20
N PRO A 17 4.38 -4.50 39.26
CA PRO A 17 4.83 -3.27 39.90
C PRO A 17 6.25 -3.42 40.45
N GLU A 18 6.96 -2.31 40.60
CA GLU A 18 8.37 -2.30 41.00
C GLU A 18 8.59 -2.94 42.38
N GLU A 19 7.71 -2.65 43.34
CA GLU A 19 7.77 -3.17 44.72
C GLU A 19 6.69 -4.25 44.99
N ALA A 20 6.25 -4.96 43.96
CA ALA A 20 5.13 -5.90 44.09
C ALA A 20 5.42 -7.05 45.07
N SER A 21 4.52 -7.22 46.04
CA SER A 21 4.56 -8.33 47.00
C SER A 21 4.39 -9.71 46.31
N PRO A 22 4.84 -10.82 46.92
CA PRO A 22 4.61 -12.16 46.37
C PRO A 22 3.13 -12.45 46.11
N ASP A 23 2.24 -12.02 47.01
CA ASP A 23 0.79 -12.19 46.89
C ASP A 23 0.23 -11.39 45.71
N GLU A 24 0.74 -10.20 45.47
CA GLU A 24 0.35 -9.37 44.33
C GLU A 24 0.80 -9.96 42.99
N LYS A 25 2.06 -10.42 42.92
CA LYS A 25 2.55 -11.17 41.75
C LYS A 25 1.69 -12.41 41.52
N SER A 26 1.27 -13.11 42.58
CA SER A 26 0.37 -14.26 42.49
C SER A 26 -0.99 -13.89 41.90
N ARG A 27 -1.63 -12.82 42.40
CA ARG A 27 -2.92 -12.32 41.86
C ARG A 27 -2.82 -11.94 40.39
N ILE A 28 -1.77 -11.22 39.98
CA ILE A 28 -1.56 -10.85 38.58
C ILE A 28 -1.41 -12.11 37.70
N ARG A 29 -0.63 -13.11 38.14
CA ARG A 29 -0.49 -14.38 37.39
C ARG A 29 -1.82 -15.11 37.25
N GLN A 30 -2.60 -15.19 38.33
CA GLN A 30 -3.93 -15.81 38.32
C GLN A 30 -4.86 -15.10 37.35
N PHE A 31 -4.84 -13.76 37.31
CA PHE A 31 -5.63 -12.97 36.37
C PHE A 31 -5.26 -13.29 34.93
N VAL A 32 -3.97 -13.21 34.59
CA VAL A 32 -3.49 -13.48 33.23
C VAL A 32 -3.86 -14.88 32.78
N GLN A 33 -3.70 -15.89 33.64
CA GLN A 33 -4.03 -17.28 33.32
C GLN A 33 -5.54 -17.51 33.18
N ALA A 34 -6.35 -16.97 34.11
CA ALA A 34 -7.80 -17.10 34.07
C ALA A 34 -8.37 -16.41 32.82
N PHE A 35 -7.93 -15.19 32.55
CA PHE A 35 -8.31 -14.41 31.38
C PHE A 35 -7.93 -15.15 30.08
N ALA A 36 -6.66 -15.53 29.93
CA ALA A 36 -6.19 -16.23 28.73
C ALA A 36 -6.91 -17.55 28.46
N LYS A 37 -7.14 -18.36 29.51
CA LYS A 37 -7.87 -19.62 29.39
C LYS A 37 -9.26 -19.43 28.79
N VAL A 38 -9.99 -18.39 29.21
CA VAL A 38 -11.34 -18.14 28.69
C VAL A 38 -11.30 -17.53 27.30
N ILE A 39 -10.44 -16.53 27.05
CA ILE A 39 -10.31 -15.92 25.73
C ILE A 39 -10.00 -16.97 24.65
N PHE A 40 -9.03 -17.86 24.91
CA PHE A 40 -8.67 -18.91 23.96
C PHE A 40 -9.82 -19.90 23.73
N ARG A 41 -10.53 -20.29 24.80
CA ARG A 41 -11.69 -21.20 24.71
C ARG A 41 -12.83 -20.60 23.88
N GLU A 42 -13.10 -19.31 24.04
CA GLU A 42 -14.17 -18.60 23.31
C GLU A 42 -13.74 -18.12 21.91
N GLY A 43 -12.54 -18.49 21.45
CA GLY A 43 -12.04 -18.21 20.10
C GLY A 43 -11.48 -16.80 19.87
N GLY A 44 -11.19 -16.07 20.94
CA GLY A 44 -10.50 -14.78 20.88
C GLY A 44 -8.98 -14.93 20.89
N THR A 45 -8.28 -13.90 20.44
CA THR A 45 -6.82 -13.83 20.37
C THR A 45 -6.26 -12.87 21.42
N ILE A 46 -5.19 -13.25 22.12
CA ILE A 46 -4.42 -12.35 23.00
C ILE A 46 -3.13 -11.94 22.31
N LEU A 47 -2.82 -10.64 22.35
CA LEU A 47 -1.55 -10.08 21.93
C LEU A 47 -0.79 -9.55 23.15
N HIS A 48 0.51 -9.82 23.24
CA HIS A 48 1.36 -9.30 24.29
C HIS A 48 2.80 -9.05 23.79
N GLY A 49 3.47 -8.06 24.39
CA GLY A 49 4.89 -7.80 24.13
C GLY A 49 5.77 -8.87 24.79
N SER A 50 7.07 -8.89 24.51
CA SER A 50 7.98 -9.91 25.05
C SER A 50 8.36 -9.72 26.52
N HIS A 51 7.59 -8.93 27.28
CA HIS A 51 7.91 -8.55 28.66
C HIS A 51 7.88 -9.79 29.58
N PRO A 52 8.94 -10.06 30.35
CA PRO A 52 9.10 -11.34 31.05
C PRO A 52 8.02 -11.60 32.12
N ASP A 53 7.55 -10.56 32.81
CA ASP A 53 6.64 -10.68 33.96
C ASP A 53 5.35 -11.47 33.69
N ILE A 54 4.67 -11.18 32.57
CA ILE A 54 3.39 -11.81 32.24
C ILE A 54 3.46 -12.76 31.05
N ARG A 55 4.61 -12.83 30.37
CA ARG A 55 4.87 -13.79 29.30
C ARG A 55 4.75 -15.24 29.77
N GLU A 56 5.40 -15.62 30.87
CA GLU A 56 5.36 -17.02 31.35
C GLU A 56 3.95 -17.47 31.74
N PRO A 57 3.14 -16.68 32.47
CA PRO A 57 1.72 -16.98 32.69
C PRO A 57 0.92 -17.20 31.39
N LEU A 58 1.17 -16.39 30.35
CA LEU A 58 0.51 -16.55 29.04
C LEU A 58 0.95 -17.84 28.32
N LEU A 59 2.25 -18.14 28.32
CA LEU A 59 2.77 -19.39 27.75
C LEU A 59 2.23 -20.62 28.48
N ALA A 60 2.12 -20.58 29.81
CA ALA A 60 1.50 -21.66 30.60
C ALA A 60 0.01 -21.84 30.24
N ALA A 61 -0.73 -20.75 30.04
CA ALA A 61 -2.12 -20.83 29.57
C ALA A 61 -2.20 -21.40 28.14
N ALA A 62 -1.26 -21.06 27.27
CA ALA A 62 -1.16 -21.60 25.91
C ALA A 62 -0.83 -23.10 25.89
N GLU A 63 0.09 -23.55 26.75
CA GLU A 63 0.41 -24.97 26.95
C GLU A 63 -0.81 -25.76 27.42
N HIS A 64 -1.54 -25.23 28.40
CA HIS A 64 -2.78 -25.83 28.87
C HIS A 64 -3.86 -25.87 27.78
N PHE A 65 -3.95 -24.85 26.93
CA PHE A 65 -4.88 -24.86 25.79
C PHE A 65 -4.51 -25.94 24.77
N LYS A 66 -3.22 -26.04 24.42
CA LYS A 66 -2.72 -27.03 23.47
C LYS A 66 -2.89 -28.46 23.97
N SER A 67 -2.63 -28.72 25.26
CA SER A 67 -2.77 -30.07 25.84
C SER A 67 -4.20 -30.57 25.93
N ASN A 68 -5.18 -29.66 26.03
CA ASN A 68 -6.60 -29.99 26.10
C ASN A 68 -7.32 -29.93 24.73
N SER A 69 -6.60 -29.57 23.66
CA SER A 69 -7.14 -29.59 22.30
C SER A 69 -7.20 -31.01 21.76
N THR A 70 -8.30 -31.37 21.12
CA THR A 70 -8.46 -32.65 20.41
C THR A 70 -7.59 -32.76 19.15
N SER A 71 -7.04 -31.64 18.66
CA SER A 71 -6.08 -31.60 17.55
C SER A 71 -4.67 -31.35 18.09
N SER A 72 -3.74 -32.26 17.78
CA SER A 72 -2.32 -32.14 18.12
C SER A 72 -1.62 -30.94 17.46
N ALA A 73 -2.27 -30.31 16.47
CA ALA A 73 -1.79 -29.14 15.76
C ALA A 73 -2.39 -27.79 16.24
N ALA A 74 -3.31 -27.78 17.22
CA ALA A 74 -3.92 -26.52 17.66
C ALA A 74 -3.02 -25.78 18.65
N ASN A 75 -2.30 -24.78 18.15
CA ASN A 75 -1.63 -23.80 18.99
C ASN A 75 -2.67 -22.84 19.61
N ALA A 76 -2.33 -22.22 20.74
CA ALA A 76 -3.21 -21.24 21.36
C ALA A 76 -3.28 -19.97 20.52
N PRO A 77 -4.41 -19.26 20.44
CA PRO A 77 -4.52 -17.98 19.75
C PRO A 77 -3.83 -16.86 20.56
N LEU A 78 -2.50 -16.98 20.67
CA LEU A 78 -1.59 -16.07 21.34
C LEU A 78 -0.62 -15.51 20.29
N GLY A 79 -0.45 -14.20 20.26
CA GLY A 79 0.53 -13.48 19.45
C GLY A 79 1.55 -12.79 20.35
N LEU A 80 2.83 -13.12 20.20
CA LEU A 80 3.92 -12.48 20.95
C LEU A 80 4.73 -11.54 20.06
N TYR A 81 4.93 -10.32 20.53
CA TYR A 81 5.69 -9.28 19.82
C TYR A 81 7.02 -9.02 20.53
N VAL A 82 8.12 -9.03 19.80
CA VAL A 82 9.47 -8.83 20.33
C VAL A 82 10.26 -7.88 19.44
N SER A 83 10.89 -6.87 20.01
CA SER A 83 11.81 -6.01 19.24
C SER A 83 13.13 -6.73 18.96
N GLN A 84 13.71 -6.48 17.79
CA GLN A 84 15.07 -6.90 17.41
C GLN A 84 16.12 -6.55 18.46
N HIS A 85 15.91 -5.49 19.24
CA HIS A 85 16.78 -5.15 20.37
C HIS A 85 16.93 -6.32 21.37
N PHE A 86 15.83 -7.02 21.66
CA PHE A 86 15.82 -8.14 22.60
C PHE A 86 16.12 -9.47 21.92
N SER A 87 15.57 -9.72 20.73
CA SER A 87 15.73 -11.00 20.04
C SER A 87 17.15 -11.24 19.49
N LYS A 88 17.97 -10.20 19.33
CA LYS A 88 19.41 -10.32 19.02
C LYS A 88 20.21 -11.05 20.11
N SER A 89 19.74 -11.00 21.35
CA SER A 89 20.38 -11.64 22.51
C SER A 89 19.36 -12.45 23.30
N PRO A 90 18.77 -13.50 22.71
CA PRO A 90 17.57 -14.14 23.24
C PRO A 90 17.81 -14.77 24.62
N GLU A 91 18.99 -15.36 24.85
CA GLU A 91 19.36 -15.96 26.13
C GLU A 91 19.35 -14.95 27.29
N LYS A 92 19.83 -13.71 27.04
CA LYS A 92 19.87 -12.63 28.04
C LYS A 92 18.48 -12.25 28.55
N TYR A 93 17.47 -12.34 27.68
CA TYR A 93 16.09 -11.93 27.97
C TYR A 93 15.14 -13.12 28.16
N GLY A 94 15.70 -14.33 28.29
CA GLY A 94 14.96 -15.58 28.47
C GLY A 94 13.97 -15.86 27.32
N ILE A 95 14.35 -15.55 26.09
CA ILE A 95 13.52 -15.72 24.89
C ILE A 95 13.78 -17.10 24.30
N ASP A 96 12.77 -17.96 24.34
CA ASP A 96 12.78 -19.27 23.67
C ASP A 96 11.86 -19.22 22.45
N LEU A 97 12.40 -18.81 21.31
CA LEU A 97 11.63 -18.68 20.06
C LEU A 97 11.04 -20.01 19.58
N VAL A 98 11.67 -21.14 19.91
CA VAL A 98 11.17 -22.47 19.52
C VAL A 98 9.92 -22.79 20.33
N ARG A 99 9.98 -22.63 21.65
CA ARG A 99 8.80 -22.79 22.53
C ARG A 99 7.69 -21.83 22.14
N TRP A 100 7.99 -20.57 21.85
CA TRP A 100 6.97 -19.58 21.48
C TRP A 100 6.29 -19.94 20.17
N ARG A 101 7.04 -20.25 19.11
CA ARG A 101 6.48 -20.66 17.81
C ARG A 101 5.63 -21.93 17.91
N ASN A 102 5.99 -22.84 18.83
CA ASN A 102 5.24 -24.05 19.10
C ASN A 102 3.95 -23.85 19.90
N LEU A 103 3.75 -22.68 20.53
CA LEU A 103 2.60 -22.39 21.37
C LEU A 103 1.70 -21.28 20.82
N CYS A 104 2.28 -20.31 20.11
CA CYS A 104 1.62 -19.11 19.59
C CYS A 104 1.05 -19.36 18.20
N GLY A 105 -0.24 -19.67 18.13
CA GLY A 105 -0.99 -19.91 16.89
C GLY A 105 -1.25 -18.65 16.07
N ASP A 106 -1.21 -17.47 16.70
CA ASP A 106 -1.27 -16.17 16.01
C ASP A 106 0.14 -15.66 15.64
N GLY A 107 1.17 -16.47 15.91
CA GLY A 107 2.55 -16.23 15.51
C GLY A 107 3.42 -15.50 16.54
N VAL A 108 4.70 -15.39 16.19
CA VAL A 108 5.70 -14.60 16.91
C VAL A 108 6.20 -13.52 15.95
N VAL A 109 5.97 -12.26 16.29
CA VAL A 109 6.29 -11.12 15.43
C VAL A 109 7.53 -10.42 15.96
N GLU A 110 8.57 -10.38 15.14
CA GLU A 110 9.76 -9.58 15.42
C GLU A 110 9.61 -8.19 14.80
N THR A 111 9.76 -7.13 15.60
CA THR A 111 9.70 -5.74 15.15
C THR A 111 11.10 -5.15 15.01
N VAL A 112 11.30 -4.27 14.03
CA VAL A 112 12.60 -3.63 13.78
C VAL A 112 13.11 -2.85 15.00
N GLU A 113 14.43 -2.83 15.17
CA GLU A 113 15.09 -1.92 16.12
C GLU A 113 15.18 -0.52 15.49
N ALA A 114 14.92 0.52 16.29
CA ALA A 114 15.04 1.90 15.83
C ALA A 114 16.50 2.21 15.41
N ALA A 115 16.68 2.89 14.28
CA ALA A 115 18.00 3.31 13.82
C ALA A 115 18.64 4.27 14.84
N ARG A 116 19.86 3.96 15.30
CA ARG A 116 20.61 4.83 16.21
C ARG A 116 21.12 6.06 15.44
N THR A 117 20.72 7.26 15.85
CA THR A 117 21.33 8.50 15.36
C THR A 117 22.62 8.80 16.12
N ALA A 118 23.57 9.47 15.46
CA ALA A 118 24.85 9.82 16.08
C ALA A 118 24.62 10.72 17.31
N GLY A 119 25.11 10.27 18.47
CA GLY A 119 24.95 10.97 19.76
C GLY A 119 23.73 10.57 20.59
N GLN A 120 22.88 9.65 20.10
CA GLN A 120 21.70 9.17 20.85
C GLN A 120 22.09 8.14 21.93
N SER A 121 21.48 8.23 23.11
CA SER A 121 21.74 7.28 24.21
C SER A 121 21.12 5.90 23.92
N GLU A 122 21.69 4.85 24.52
CA GLU A 122 21.15 3.49 24.39
C GLU A 122 19.73 3.36 24.96
N SER A 123 19.43 4.11 26.03
CA SER A 123 18.09 4.16 26.63
C SER A 123 17.06 4.75 25.66
N ASP A 124 17.43 5.78 24.89
CA ASP A 124 16.52 6.40 23.92
C ASP A 124 16.27 5.48 22.72
N ALA A 125 17.30 4.78 22.24
CA ALA A 125 17.17 3.80 21.17
C ALA A 125 16.26 2.63 21.58
N LEU A 126 16.37 2.16 22.82
CA LEU A 126 15.47 1.17 23.41
C LEU A 126 14.03 1.69 23.47
N SER A 127 13.82 2.90 23.98
CA SER A 127 12.50 3.52 24.08
C SER A 127 11.82 3.65 22.71
N ASN A 128 12.56 4.10 21.69
CA ASN A 128 12.05 4.20 20.33
C ASN A 128 11.70 2.83 19.73
N SER A 129 12.50 1.80 20.01
CA SER A 129 12.24 0.44 19.52
C SER A 129 10.99 -0.16 20.16
N LEU A 130 10.76 0.11 21.46
CA LEU A 130 9.54 -0.26 22.15
C LEU A 130 8.33 0.52 21.61
N GLU A 131 8.48 1.79 21.27
CA GLU A 131 7.40 2.58 20.68
C GLU A 131 6.98 2.04 19.31
N ILE A 132 7.92 1.68 18.43
CA ILE A 132 7.60 1.00 17.15
C ILE A 132 6.78 -0.26 17.40
N MET A 133 7.17 -1.08 18.37
CA MET A 133 6.45 -2.30 18.72
C MET A 133 5.03 -2.00 19.21
N ARG A 134 4.85 -0.99 20.08
CA ARG A 134 3.53 -0.56 20.55
C ARG A 134 2.64 -0.10 19.40
N GLN A 135 3.13 0.72 18.49
CA GLN A 135 2.37 1.20 17.32
C GLN A 135 1.88 0.01 16.46
N ILE A 136 2.73 -0.98 16.23
CA ILE A 136 2.36 -2.20 15.50
C ILE A 136 1.28 -2.99 16.28
N MET A 137 1.42 -3.13 17.59
CA MET A 137 0.45 -3.85 18.42
C MET A 137 -0.92 -3.17 18.45
N VAL A 138 -0.98 -1.84 18.58
CA VAL A 138 -2.20 -1.03 18.47
C VAL A 138 -2.92 -1.32 17.14
N ALA A 139 -2.18 -1.34 16.04
CA ALA A 139 -2.75 -1.61 14.72
C ALA A 139 -3.30 -3.05 14.57
N LYS A 140 -2.90 -3.97 15.46
CA LYS A 140 -3.26 -5.39 15.42
C LYS A 140 -4.26 -5.80 16.52
N CYS A 141 -4.62 -4.92 17.45
CA CYS A 141 -5.59 -5.19 18.53
C CYS A 141 -6.83 -4.29 18.45
N ASN A 142 -8.00 -4.85 18.74
CA ASN A 142 -9.28 -4.13 18.67
C ASN A 142 -9.84 -3.78 20.06
N SER A 143 -9.13 -4.16 21.11
CA SER A 143 -9.35 -3.73 22.49
C SER A 143 -8.06 -3.88 23.30
N ILE A 144 -7.95 -3.13 24.39
CA ILE A 144 -6.81 -3.17 25.31
C ILE A 144 -7.31 -3.44 26.73
N VAL A 145 -6.65 -4.35 27.43
CA VAL A 145 -6.86 -4.61 28.85
C VAL A 145 -5.58 -4.26 29.57
N ALA A 146 -5.62 -3.23 30.42
CA ALA A 146 -4.47 -2.72 31.16
C ALA A 146 -4.58 -3.01 32.66
N PHE A 147 -3.50 -3.51 33.27
CA PHE A 147 -3.40 -3.80 34.70
C PHE A 147 -1.97 -3.68 35.20
N GLY A 148 -1.79 -3.45 36.50
CA GLY A 148 -0.48 -3.36 37.14
C GLY A 148 0.42 -2.28 36.52
N GLY A 149 1.68 -2.64 36.23
CA GLY A 149 2.65 -1.74 35.60
C GLY A 149 3.53 -0.99 36.59
N LYS A 150 4.75 -0.64 36.16
CA LYS A 150 5.63 0.26 36.92
C LYS A 150 5.15 1.70 36.84
N TRP A 151 4.99 2.35 38.00
CA TRP A 151 4.64 3.77 38.09
C TRP A 151 5.91 4.61 38.28
N TRP A 152 6.13 5.58 37.40
CA TRP A 152 7.31 6.45 37.46
C TRP A 152 6.87 7.86 37.85
N GLU A 153 7.23 8.32 39.04
CA GLU A 153 6.82 9.65 39.55
C GLU A 153 7.41 10.81 38.73
N VAL A 154 8.65 10.65 38.24
CA VAL A 154 9.43 11.73 37.60
C VAL A 154 9.37 11.71 36.08
N ASN A 155 9.30 10.54 35.45
CA ASN A 155 9.25 10.41 33.98
C ASN A 155 8.13 9.45 33.55
N ARG A 156 6.90 9.93 33.61
CA ARG A 156 5.70 9.16 33.23
C ARG A 156 5.74 8.64 31.79
N LYS A 157 6.44 9.34 30.88
CA LYS A 157 6.63 8.91 29.49
C LYS A 157 7.47 7.63 29.35
N ALA A 158 8.26 7.27 30.38
CA ALA A 158 9.01 6.02 30.42
C ALA A 158 8.16 4.82 30.89
N ALA A 159 6.97 5.08 31.45
CA ALA A 159 6.08 4.04 31.94
C ALA A 159 5.37 3.33 30.78
N GLY A 160 5.63 2.03 30.60
CA GLY A 160 5.07 1.27 29.49
C GLY A 160 3.54 1.21 29.49
N VAL A 161 2.93 0.78 30.60
CA VAL A 161 1.47 0.64 30.70
C VAL A 161 0.73 1.98 30.53
N PRO A 162 1.13 3.09 31.18
CA PRO A 162 0.56 4.40 30.89
C PRO A 162 0.66 4.83 29.43
N ARG A 163 1.80 4.59 28.77
CA ARG A 163 1.96 4.88 27.35
C ARG A 163 1.01 4.06 26.46
N GLU A 164 0.79 2.80 26.82
CA GLU A 164 -0.13 1.90 26.10
C GLU A 164 -1.60 2.31 26.30
N ILE A 165 -1.96 2.83 27.48
CA ILE A 165 -3.26 3.45 27.76
C ILE A 165 -3.47 4.71 26.90
N GLU A 166 -2.48 5.60 26.81
CA GLU A 166 -2.56 6.79 25.94
C GLU A 166 -2.80 6.39 24.48
N LEU A 167 -2.05 5.41 23.98
CA LEU A 167 -2.21 4.91 22.61
C LEU A 167 -3.60 4.32 22.35
N ALA A 168 -4.19 3.64 23.35
CA ALA A 168 -5.56 3.16 23.29
C ALA A 168 -6.55 4.30 23.04
N LYS A 169 -6.39 5.39 23.80
CA LYS A 169 -7.24 6.58 23.73
C LYS A 169 -7.10 7.29 22.40
N ASP A 170 -5.85 7.54 21.97
CA ASP A 170 -5.55 8.19 20.70
C ASP A 170 -6.15 7.42 19.51
N SER A 171 -6.18 6.09 19.62
CA SER A 171 -6.72 5.17 18.60
C SER A 171 -8.21 4.85 18.77
N ARG A 172 -8.85 5.43 19.81
CA ARG A 172 -10.26 5.17 20.19
C ARG A 172 -10.60 3.69 20.34
N LEU A 173 -9.67 2.91 20.87
CA LEU A 173 -9.89 1.49 21.15
C LEU A 173 -10.66 1.33 22.47
N PRO A 174 -11.58 0.35 22.58
CA PRO A 174 -12.13 -0.08 23.86
C PRO A 174 -11.00 -0.44 24.84
N LEU A 175 -11.00 0.21 25.98
CA LEU A 175 -9.98 0.13 27.02
C LEU A 175 -10.61 -0.38 28.32
N PHE A 176 -10.03 -1.41 28.92
CA PHE A 176 -10.44 -1.93 30.23
C PHE A 176 -9.30 -1.69 31.23
N LEU A 177 -9.59 -0.95 32.31
CA LEU A 177 -8.63 -0.59 33.34
C LEU A 177 -8.88 -1.43 34.60
N VAL A 178 -7.96 -2.34 34.93
CA VAL A 178 -8.07 -3.23 36.10
C VAL A 178 -7.05 -2.80 37.15
N GLY A 179 -7.49 -1.98 38.11
CA GLY A 179 -6.62 -1.42 39.16
C GLY A 179 -6.47 -2.27 40.41
N GLY A 180 -7.46 -3.11 40.75
CA GLY A 180 -7.48 -3.84 42.03
C GLY A 180 -6.69 -5.16 42.05
N VAL A 181 -6.53 -5.82 40.89
CA VAL A 181 -5.81 -7.10 40.75
C VAL A 181 -4.30 -6.94 41.02
N GLY A 182 -3.73 -5.82 40.59
CA GLY A 182 -2.38 -5.41 40.88
C GLY A 182 -2.34 -3.90 41.01
N GLN A 183 -1.87 -3.41 42.16
CA GLN A 183 -1.53 -2.00 42.35
C GLN A 183 -0.42 -1.62 41.35
N GLY A 184 0.03 -0.36 41.34
CA GLY A 184 1.03 0.10 40.38
C GLY A 184 0.46 1.12 39.40
N ALA A 185 0.92 1.10 38.15
CA ALA A 185 0.69 2.19 37.20
C ALA A 185 -0.80 2.46 36.91
N VAL A 186 -1.60 1.41 36.69
CA VAL A 186 -3.04 1.59 36.44
C VAL A 186 -3.76 2.15 37.67
N ALA A 187 -3.49 1.60 38.86
CA ALA A 187 -4.07 2.10 40.11
C ALA A 187 -3.56 3.52 40.46
N GLY A 188 -2.34 3.88 40.06
CA GLY A 188 -1.80 5.23 40.16
C GLY A 188 -2.53 6.22 39.26
N LEU A 189 -2.66 5.87 37.97
CA LEU A 189 -3.40 6.68 36.99
C LEU A 189 -4.83 6.92 37.42
N LEU A 190 -5.55 5.90 37.89
CA LEU A 190 -6.93 6.03 38.31
C LEU A 190 -7.12 6.89 39.57
N ARG A 191 -6.11 6.96 40.45
CA ARG A 191 -6.13 7.86 41.61
C ARG A 191 -5.89 9.31 41.21
N GLU A 192 -5.01 9.54 40.24
CA GLU A 192 -4.67 10.89 39.79
C GLU A 192 -5.69 11.45 38.79
N PHE A 193 -6.21 10.59 37.92
CA PHE A 193 -7.12 10.91 36.84
C PHE A 193 -8.36 9.99 36.87
N PRO A 194 -9.27 10.13 37.86
CA PRO A 194 -10.47 9.30 37.96
C PRO A 194 -11.38 9.39 36.73
N GLU A 195 -11.31 10.51 35.99
CA GLU A 195 -12.06 10.73 34.75
C GLU A 195 -11.70 9.74 33.63
N LEU A 196 -10.53 9.09 33.68
CA LEU A 196 -10.15 8.05 32.71
C LEU A 196 -11.18 6.92 32.62
N MET A 197 -11.89 6.63 33.72
CA MET A 197 -12.96 5.61 33.73
C MET A 197 -14.14 5.99 32.82
N ARG A 198 -14.31 7.27 32.48
CA ARG A 198 -15.34 7.76 31.55
C ARG A 198 -14.89 7.74 30.10
N GLU A 199 -13.58 7.65 29.85
CA GLU A 199 -12.98 7.73 28.52
C GLU A 199 -12.64 6.36 27.91
N CYS A 200 -13.04 5.28 28.58
CA CYS A 200 -12.63 3.91 28.27
C CYS A 200 -13.26 3.32 26.99
N ALA A 201 -14.34 3.89 26.45
CA ALA A 201 -15.02 3.40 25.24
C ALA A 201 -15.33 1.87 25.23
N ASN A 202 -15.46 1.27 26.41
CA ASN A 202 -15.62 -0.18 26.61
C ASN A 202 -17.07 -0.61 26.82
N GLY A 203 -18.01 0.32 26.68
CA GLY A 203 -19.46 0.07 26.75
C GLY A 203 -19.99 -0.32 28.14
N LEU A 204 -19.14 -0.36 29.17
CA LEU A 204 -19.57 -0.48 30.56
C LEU A 204 -20.15 0.85 31.04
N ALA A 205 -21.15 0.80 31.92
CA ALA A 205 -21.59 1.99 32.64
C ALA A 205 -20.49 2.51 33.57
N GLN A 206 -20.60 3.77 34.02
CA GLN A 206 -19.56 4.37 34.86
C GLN A 206 -19.36 3.59 36.18
N ASP A 207 -20.44 3.15 36.83
CA ASP A 207 -20.37 2.38 38.07
C ASP A 207 -19.75 0.99 37.85
N GLU A 208 -19.95 0.39 36.67
CA GLU A 208 -19.32 -0.88 36.30
C GLU A 208 -17.82 -0.72 36.04
N ASN A 209 -17.40 0.38 35.41
CA ASN A 209 -15.99 0.73 35.26
C ASN A 209 -15.31 0.97 36.61
N GLU A 210 -15.99 1.65 37.54
CA GLU A 210 -15.51 1.84 38.92
C GLU A 210 -15.37 0.51 39.67
N ARG A 211 -16.33 -0.42 39.49
CA ARG A 211 -16.24 -1.78 40.05
C ARG A 211 -15.07 -2.56 39.47
N LEU A 212 -14.89 -2.55 38.14
CA LEU A 212 -13.79 -3.23 37.47
C LEU A 212 -12.43 -2.67 37.93
N ALA A 213 -12.33 -1.35 38.04
CA ALA A 213 -11.13 -0.66 38.53
C ALA A 213 -10.77 -1.08 39.97
N ALA A 214 -11.76 -1.30 40.83
CA ALA A 214 -11.56 -1.68 42.24
C ALA A 214 -11.47 -3.19 42.49
N GLU A 215 -11.82 -4.04 41.51
CA GLU A 215 -11.91 -5.49 41.69
C GLU A 215 -10.54 -6.11 41.96
N LYS A 216 -10.45 -6.84 43.08
CA LYS A 216 -9.22 -7.50 43.57
C LYS A 216 -9.18 -8.98 43.21
N ASP A 217 -10.34 -9.57 42.93
CA ASP A 217 -10.48 -10.96 42.54
C ASP A 217 -10.16 -11.11 41.05
N PRO A 218 -9.07 -11.80 40.70
CA PRO A 218 -8.66 -12.02 39.31
C PRO A 218 -9.75 -12.63 38.43
N THR A 219 -10.57 -13.53 39.00
CA THR A 219 -11.57 -14.28 38.23
C THR A 219 -12.75 -13.36 37.90
N ARG A 220 -13.24 -12.60 38.88
CA ARG A 220 -14.33 -11.64 38.67
C ARG A 220 -13.95 -10.51 37.73
N ALA A 221 -12.72 -9.98 37.84
CA ALA A 221 -12.22 -8.97 36.92
C ALA A 221 -12.23 -9.49 35.46
N ALA A 222 -11.80 -10.74 35.25
CA ALA A 222 -11.84 -11.37 33.94
C ALA A 222 -13.29 -11.56 33.45
N GLU A 223 -14.19 -12.04 34.30
CA GLU A 223 -15.61 -12.27 33.97
C GLU A 223 -16.32 -11.00 33.48
N ILE A 224 -16.12 -9.86 34.15
CA ILE A 224 -16.69 -8.56 33.75
C ILE A 224 -16.27 -8.22 32.31
N ILE A 225 -14.97 -8.31 32.01
CA ILE A 225 -14.43 -7.98 30.69
C ILE A 225 -14.98 -8.93 29.62
N ILE A 226 -14.97 -10.24 29.90
CA ILE A 226 -15.41 -11.28 28.97
C ILE A 226 -16.90 -11.17 28.66
N HIS A 227 -17.72 -10.81 29.64
CA HIS A 227 -19.15 -10.57 29.42
C HIS A 227 -19.43 -9.36 28.54
N GLN A 228 -18.58 -8.33 28.64
CA GLN A 228 -18.76 -7.09 27.89
C GLN A 228 -18.25 -7.16 26.44
N LEU A 229 -17.14 -7.85 26.19
CA LEU A 229 -16.49 -7.91 24.87
C LEU A 229 -17.43 -8.25 23.70
N PRO A 230 -18.36 -9.23 23.79
CA PRO A 230 -19.30 -9.54 22.70
C PRO A 230 -20.29 -8.41 22.38
N GLY A 231 -20.58 -7.52 23.33
CA GLY A 231 -21.47 -6.38 23.15
C GLY A 231 -20.82 -5.20 22.44
N LEU A 232 -19.49 -5.24 22.26
CA LEU A 232 -18.73 -4.17 21.61
C LEU A 232 -18.73 -4.32 20.09
N ARG A 233 -18.94 -3.20 19.40
CA ARG A 233 -18.56 -3.08 17.98
C ARG A 233 -17.04 -2.91 17.90
N LEU A 234 -16.32 -4.02 18.03
CA LEU A 234 -14.87 -4.04 17.88
C LEU A 234 -14.51 -3.63 16.45
N ARG A 235 -13.48 -2.77 16.31
CA ARG A 235 -12.89 -2.46 15.00
C ARG A 235 -12.53 -3.77 14.31
N GLU A 236 -12.98 -3.95 13.06
CA GLU A 236 -12.53 -5.06 12.24
C GLU A 236 -11.04 -4.91 11.98
N ILE A 237 -10.24 -5.68 12.71
CA ILE A 237 -8.82 -5.87 12.44
C ILE A 237 -8.75 -7.19 11.76
N THR A 238 -9.07 -7.21 10.48
CA THR A 238 -9.27 -8.44 9.71
C THR A 238 -8.07 -9.38 9.84
N PRO A 239 -8.19 -10.43 10.66
CA PRO A 239 -7.28 -11.56 10.62
C PRO A 239 -7.93 -12.56 9.65
N GLU A 240 -7.40 -12.65 8.43
CA GLU A 240 -7.77 -13.67 7.43
C GLU A 240 -9.29 -13.85 7.17
N LYS A 241 -9.89 -13.08 6.24
CA LYS A 241 -11.10 -13.53 5.51
C LYS A 241 -11.54 -12.67 4.33
N ARG A 242 -11.31 -11.34 4.35
CA ARG A 242 -11.65 -10.50 3.18
C ARG A 242 -10.44 -10.36 2.25
N PRO A 243 -10.59 -10.61 0.94
CA PRO A 243 -9.54 -10.33 -0.02
C PRO A 243 -9.24 -8.83 -0.08
N PHE A 244 -7.96 -8.48 -0.20
CA PHE A 244 -7.53 -7.11 -0.51
C PHE A 244 -7.36 -7.00 -2.03
N ARG A 245 -8.20 -6.20 -2.69
CA ARG A 245 -8.30 -6.18 -4.15
C ARG A 245 -7.59 -4.97 -4.72
N ILE A 246 -6.67 -5.23 -5.63
CA ILE A 246 -5.86 -4.21 -6.30
C ILE A 246 -6.18 -4.20 -7.79
N LEU A 247 -6.46 -3.03 -8.34
CA LEU A 247 -6.51 -2.79 -9.78
C LEU A 247 -5.21 -2.07 -10.19
N CYS A 248 -4.45 -2.63 -11.12
CA CYS A 248 -3.23 -2.02 -11.65
C CYS A 248 -3.40 -1.68 -13.13
N LEU A 249 -3.15 -0.43 -13.49
CA LEU A 249 -3.30 0.09 -14.85
C LEU A 249 -1.94 0.53 -15.40
N ASP A 250 -1.50 -0.13 -16.47
CA ASP A 250 -0.20 0.12 -17.10
C ASP A 250 -0.17 1.48 -17.84
N GLY A 251 1.04 2.04 -17.99
CA GLY A 251 1.28 3.18 -18.87
C GLY A 251 1.30 2.79 -20.34
N GLY A 252 1.04 3.77 -21.23
CA GLY A 252 1.00 3.49 -22.68
C GLY A 252 0.43 4.57 -23.60
N GLY A 253 0.33 5.83 -23.16
CA GLY A 253 -0.17 6.94 -24.00
C GLY A 253 -1.60 6.73 -24.48
N ILE A 254 -1.87 6.95 -25.78
CA ILE A 254 -3.20 6.79 -26.39
C ILE A 254 -3.75 5.36 -26.28
N ARG A 255 -2.86 4.37 -26.12
CA ARG A 255 -3.25 2.97 -25.89
C ARG A 255 -3.98 2.75 -24.57
N GLY A 256 -4.04 3.77 -23.70
CA GLY A 256 -4.98 3.80 -22.57
C GLY A 256 -6.44 3.59 -22.98
N ALA A 257 -6.80 3.88 -24.24
CA ALA A 257 -8.11 3.55 -24.81
C ALA A 257 -8.42 2.04 -24.76
N TYR A 258 -7.41 1.17 -24.88
CA TYR A 258 -7.56 -0.28 -24.67
C TYR A 258 -7.96 -0.58 -23.23
N SER A 259 -7.22 -0.06 -22.25
CA SER A 259 -7.48 -0.32 -20.83
C SER A 259 -8.84 0.24 -20.40
N ALA A 260 -9.20 1.43 -20.90
CA ALA A 260 -10.51 2.03 -20.70
C ALA A 260 -11.64 1.16 -21.29
N ALA A 261 -11.45 0.62 -22.50
CA ALA A 261 -12.43 -0.28 -23.13
C ALA A 261 -12.60 -1.59 -22.37
N VAL A 262 -11.51 -2.20 -21.87
CA VAL A 262 -11.58 -3.39 -20.99
C VAL A 262 -12.43 -3.08 -19.77
N LEU A 263 -12.11 -2.01 -19.03
CA LEU A 263 -12.84 -1.60 -17.83
C LEU A 263 -14.32 -1.33 -18.15
N ASN A 264 -14.59 -0.67 -19.28
CA ASN A 264 -15.93 -0.33 -19.70
C ASN A 264 -16.78 -1.56 -20.02
N TYR A 265 -16.18 -2.54 -20.68
CA TYR A 265 -16.80 -3.82 -20.97
C TYR A 265 -17.12 -4.58 -19.68
N LEU A 266 -16.19 -4.64 -18.72
CA LEU A 266 -16.40 -5.29 -17.42
C LEU A 266 -17.51 -4.61 -16.62
N GLU A 267 -17.48 -3.29 -16.51
CA GLU A 267 -18.50 -2.50 -15.79
C GLU A 267 -19.91 -2.69 -16.38
N THR A 268 -20.00 -2.81 -17.71
CA THR A 268 -21.25 -3.11 -18.41
C THR A 268 -21.71 -4.55 -18.15
N THR A 269 -20.81 -5.52 -18.30
CA THR A 269 -21.10 -6.96 -18.23
C THR A 269 -21.58 -7.36 -16.84
N PHE A 270 -20.99 -6.81 -15.79
CA PHE A 270 -21.40 -7.07 -14.40
C PHE A 270 -22.55 -6.18 -13.93
N ASN A 271 -23.18 -5.41 -14.83
CA ASN A 271 -24.34 -4.55 -14.55
C ASN A 271 -24.09 -3.56 -13.40
N LEU A 272 -22.90 -2.95 -13.37
CA LEU A 272 -22.44 -2.03 -12.33
C LEU A 272 -22.81 -0.57 -12.62
N ARG A 273 -23.43 -0.28 -13.77
CA ARG A 273 -23.84 1.07 -14.20
C ARG A 273 -25.21 1.49 -13.68
N ARG A 274 -25.48 1.27 -12.39
CA ARG A 274 -26.73 1.78 -11.78
C ARG A 274 -26.49 3.19 -11.23
N PRO A 275 -27.42 4.14 -11.40
CA PRO A 275 -27.28 5.50 -10.85
C PRO A 275 -26.90 5.51 -9.36
N ASP A 276 -27.44 4.54 -8.62
CA ASP A 276 -27.28 4.40 -7.16
C ASP A 276 -26.47 3.15 -6.76
N GLY A 277 -25.85 2.45 -7.74
CA GLY A 277 -25.12 1.21 -7.49
C GLY A 277 -23.60 1.39 -7.40
N PRO A 278 -22.88 0.39 -6.86
CA PRO A 278 -21.42 0.42 -6.80
C PRO A 278 -20.83 0.38 -8.22
N ARG A 279 -19.91 1.31 -8.50
CA ARG A 279 -19.13 1.38 -9.74
C ARG A 279 -18.01 0.33 -9.71
N LEU A 280 -17.36 0.07 -10.85
CA LEU A 280 -16.26 -0.91 -10.89
C LEU A 280 -15.14 -0.57 -9.88
N ALA A 281 -14.80 0.70 -9.72
CA ALA A 281 -13.82 1.19 -8.76
C ALA A 281 -14.20 0.90 -7.30
N ASN A 282 -15.49 0.78 -6.97
CA ASN A 282 -15.95 0.42 -5.63
C ASN A 282 -15.63 -1.04 -5.27
N TYR A 283 -15.18 -1.88 -6.21
CA TYR A 283 -14.78 -3.27 -5.97
C TYR A 283 -13.31 -3.44 -5.59
N PHE A 284 -12.52 -2.36 -5.60
CA PHE A 284 -11.08 -2.38 -5.33
C PHE A 284 -10.74 -1.54 -4.10
N ASP A 285 -9.88 -2.09 -3.23
CA ASP A 285 -9.36 -1.37 -2.07
C ASP A 285 -8.27 -0.36 -2.49
N LEU A 286 -7.51 -0.71 -3.54
CA LEU A 286 -6.42 0.09 -4.10
C LEU A 286 -6.48 0.08 -5.64
N ILE A 287 -6.39 1.26 -6.25
CA ILE A 287 -6.13 1.42 -7.69
C ILE A 287 -4.76 2.07 -7.87
N ALA A 288 -3.87 1.37 -8.57
CA ALA A 288 -2.54 1.85 -8.91
C ALA A 288 -2.43 2.12 -10.41
N GLY A 289 -1.78 3.22 -10.78
CA GLY A 289 -1.69 3.65 -12.18
C GLY A 289 -0.40 4.37 -12.52
N THR A 290 0.07 4.18 -13.75
CA THR A 290 1.22 4.89 -14.30
C THR A 290 0.85 5.54 -15.63
N SER A 291 1.25 6.79 -15.85
CA SER A 291 0.98 7.52 -17.09
C SER A 291 -0.52 7.58 -17.40
N THR A 292 -0.92 7.14 -18.59
CA THR A 292 -2.33 6.94 -18.97
C THR A 292 -3.11 6.10 -17.95
N GLY A 293 -2.49 5.09 -17.33
CA GLY A 293 -3.07 4.32 -16.24
C GLY A 293 -3.25 5.15 -14.95
N GLY A 294 -2.40 6.14 -14.72
CA GLY A 294 -2.55 7.14 -13.65
C GLY A 294 -3.73 8.08 -13.89
N ILE A 295 -3.93 8.53 -15.13
CA ILE A 295 -5.14 9.28 -15.54
C ILE A 295 -6.40 8.46 -15.25
N LEU A 296 -6.42 7.20 -15.70
CA LEU A 296 -7.52 6.28 -15.43
C LEU A 296 -7.75 6.06 -13.93
N ALA A 297 -6.68 5.81 -13.17
CA ALA A 297 -6.77 5.56 -11.73
C ALA A 297 -7.38 6.75 -10.98
N VAL A 298 -6.93 7.97 -11.27
CA VAL A 298 -7.47 9.20 -10.67
C VAL A 298 -8.94 9.37 -11.02
N GLY A 299 -9.32 9.30 -12.30
CA GLY A 299 -10.71 9.45 -12.72
C GLY A 299 -11.66 8.43 -12.06
N LEU A 300 -11.26 7.16 -12.02
CA LEU A 300 -11.99 6.10 -11.33
C LEU A 300 -12.09 6.34 -9.82
N GLY A 301 -11.02 6.79 -9.17
CA GLY A 301 -11.00 7.15 -7.75
C GLY A 301 -11.89 8.35 -7.41
N LEU A 302 -12.03 9.30 -8.34
CA LEU A 302 -13.00 10.40 -8.25
C LEU A 302 -14.44 9.97 -8.52
N GLY A 303 -14.67 8.68 -8.79
CA GLY A 303 -15.97 8.08 -9.00
C GLY A 303 -16.48 8.15 -10.43
N MET A 304 -15.66 8.47 -11.42
CA MET A 304 -16.07 8.40 -12.84
C MET A 304 -16.31 6.93 -13.24
N THR A 305 -17.27 6.71 -14.14
CA THR A 305 -17.51 5.41 -14.78
C THR A 305 -16.38 5.07 -15.75
N ALA A 306 -16.20 3.78 -16.00
CA ALA A 306 -15.27 3.33 -17.03
C ALA A 306 -15.70 3.82 -18.44
N LYS A 307 -17.01 4.07 -18.65
CA LYS A 307 -17.54 4.67 -19.87
C LYS A 307 -17.07 6.11 -20.06
N GLU A 308 -17.18 6.95 -19.03
CA GLU A 308 -16.71 8.33 -19.07
C GLU A 308 -15.20 8.39 -19.33
N MET A 309 -14.44 7.50 -18.69
CA MET A 309 -13.00 7.39 -18.94
C MET A 309 -12.68 6.93 -20.37
N GLN A 310 -13.46 6.02 -20.96
CA GLN A 310 -13.27 5.64 -22.37
C GLN A 310 -13.63 6.80 -23.31
N SER A 311 -14.74 7.49 -23.07
CA SER A 311 -15.16 8.67 -23.83
C SER A 311 -14.08 9.75 -23.82
N PHE A 312 -13.40 9.97 -22.70
CA PHE A 312 -12.28 10.91 -22.62
C PHE A 312 -11.21 10.64 -23.70
N TYR A 313 -10.83 9.38 -23.96
CA TYR A 313 -9.87 9.05 -25.01
C TYR A 313 -10.43 9.17 -26.42
N VAL A 314 -11.72 8.83 -26.61
CA VAL A 314 -12.39 8.92 -27.92
C VAL A 314 -12.55 10.38 -28.35
N ASP A 315 -13.01 11.22 -27.43
CA ASP A 315 -13.43 12.59 -27.71
C ASP A 315 -12.23 13.54 -27.71
N HIS A 316 -11.27 13.35 -26.81
CA HIS A 316 -10.14 14.27 -26.62
C HIS A 316 -8.80 13.71 -27.06
N GLY A 317 -8.71 12.44 -27.47
CA GLY A 317 -7.46 11.82 -27.92
C GLY A 317 -6.80 12.63 -29.03
N ARG A 318 -7.57 13.09 -30.02
CA ARG A 318 -7.07 13.92 -31.13
C ARG A 318 -6.57 15.30 -30.68
N ASP A 319 -7.22 15.92 -29.70
CA ASP A 319 -6.80 17.24 -29.20
C ASP A 319 -5.54 17.16 -28.34
N ILE A 320 -5.37 16.04 -27.62
CA ILE A 320 -4.24 15.78 -26.71
C ILE A 320 -3.00 15.29 -27.48
N PHE A 321 -3.18 14.39 -28.46
CA PHE A 321 -2.09 13.69 -29.15
C PHE A 321 -2.02 13.97 -30.67
N GLY A 322 -2.89 14.83 -31.21
CA GLY A 322 -2.84 15.22 -32.62
C GLY A 322 -1.74 16.24 -32.92
N SER A 323 -0.89 15.94 -33.89
CA SER A 323 -0.01 16.94 -34.53
C SER A 323 -0.81 17.77 -35.53
N GLY A 324 -0.70 19.11 -35.48
CA GLY A 324 -1.41 20.01 -36.39
C GLY A 324 -1.09 19.76 -37.88
N GLU A 325 -2.06 19.98 -38.75
CA GLU A 325 -1.91 19.84 -40.21
C GLU A 325 -1.43 21.15 -40.86
N GLY A 326 -0.56 21.08 -41.88
CA GLY A 326 -0.19 22.22 -42.74
C GLY A 326 1.19 22.84 -42.48
N LEU A 327 1.37 24.13 -42.79
CA LEU A 327 2.62 24.90 -42.67
C LEU A 327 3.25 24.83 -41.25
N ASP A 328 2.45 24.52 -40.24
CA ASP A 328 2.89 24.28 -38.87
C ASP A 328 3.76 23.01 -38.73
N ALA A 329 3.57 21.98 -39.55
CA ALA A 329 4.40 20.76 -39.52
C ALA A 329 5.87 21.01 -39.91
N TRP A 330 6.10 22.00 -40.77
CA TRP A 330 7.45 22.42 -41.18
C TRP A 330 8.16 23.21 -40.06
N TRP A 331 7.41 24.05 -39.34
CA TRP A 331 7.92 24.74 -38.13
C TRP A 331 8.10 23.78 -36.95
N HIS A 332 7.20 22.81 -36.76
CA HIS A 332 7.31 21.76 -35.74
C HIS A 332 8.54 20.86 -35.94
N SER A 333 8.86 20.51 -37.19
CA SER A 333 10.07 19.73 -37.53
C SER A 333 11.39 20.38 -37.08
N MET A 334 11.45 21.72 -37.03
CA MET A 334 12.61 22.47 -36.53
C MET A 334 12.59 22.70 -35.00
N ARG A 335 11.43 22.63 -34.34
CA ARG A 335 11.27 22.81 -32.88
C ARG A 335 11.53 21.55 -32.05
N HIS A 336 11.50 20.36 -32.65
CA HIS A 336 11.74 19.08 -31.97
C HIS A 336 13.17 18.91 -31.42
N TRP A 337 14.11 19.79 -31.76
CA TRP A 337 15.45 19.81 -31.16
C TRP A 337 15.52 20.53 -29.80
N PHE A 338 14.51 21.34 -29.43
CA PHE A 338 14.57 22.17 -28.23
C PHE A 338 13.25 22.24 -27.41
N THR A 339 12.15 21.56 -27.82
CA THR A 339 10.85 21.60 -27.10
C THR A 339 10.08 20.27 -27.15
N SER A 340 9.20 20.02 -26.17
CA SER A 340 8.35 18.82 -26.07
C SER A 340 7.37 18.67 -27.25
N LYS A 341 7.04 17.43 -27.63
CA LYS A 341 6.20 17.12 -28.81
C LYS A 341 4.76 17.65 -28.69
N PHE A 342 4.19 17.71 -27.49
CA PHE A 342 2.80 18.15 -27.24
C PHE A 342 2.73 19.33 -26.26
N ASP A 343 1.66 20.14 -26.40
CA ASP A 343 1.34 21.20 -25.46
C ASP A 343 0.60 20.62 -24.25
N GLN A 344 1.27 20.61 -23.10
CA GLN A 344 0.75 20.11 -21.84
C GLN A 344 -0.54 20.83 -21.40
N ARG A 345 -0.76 22.08 -21.84
CA ARG A 345 -1.96 22.86 -21.49
C ARG A 345 -3.24 22.22 -22.00
N LYS A 346 -3.22 21.64 -23.20
CA LYS A 346 -4.40 20.97 -23.77
C LYS A 346 -4.81 19.78 -22.92
N LEU A 347 -3.84 18.94 -22.55
CA LEU A 347 -4.10 17.81 -21.65
C LEU A 347 -4.61 18.29 -20.28
N GLN A 348 -4.02 19.35 -19.73
CA GLN A 348 -4.46 19.94 -18.45
C GLN A 348 -5.91 20.43 -18.51
N GLU A 349 -6.30 21.15 -19.57
CA GLU A 349 -7.66 21.67 -19.75
C GLU A 349 -8.69 20.54 -19.84
N GLN A 350 -8.40 19.50 -20.64
CA GLN A 350 -9.31 18.37 -20.80
C GLN A 350 -9.42 17.54 -19.50
N LEU A 351 -8.31 17.32 -18.79
CA LEU A 351 -8.32 16.63 -17.49
C LEU A 351 -9.10 17.42 -16.45
N LEU A 352 -8.92 18.75 -16.41
CA LEU A 352 -9.67 19.60 -15.48
C LEU A 352 -11.17 19.53 -15.77
N ALA A 353 -11.58 19.65 -17.02
CA ALA A 353 -12.99 19.55 -17.41
C ALA A 353 -13.59 18.18 -17.02
N ALA A 354 -12.87 17.09 -17.33
CA ALA A 354 -13.31 15.73 -17.01
C ALA A 354 -13.41 15.48 -15.51
N TYR A 355 -12.38 15.83 -14.73
CA TYR A 355 -12.35 15.59 -13.28
C TYR A 355 -13.29 16.51 -12.51
N ALA A 356 -13.51 17.75 -12.96
CA ALA A 356 -14.49 18.65 -12.36
C ALA A 356 -15.93 18.12 -12.51
N ALA A 357 -16.21 17.35 -13.56
CA ALA A 357 -17.50 16.70 -13.76
C ALA A 357 -17.69 15.41 -12.91
N SER A 358 -16.66 14.95 -12.20
CA SER A 358 -16.72 13.70 -11.41
C SER A 358 -17.64 13.80 -10.19
N PRO A 359 -18.23 12.68 -9.71
CA PRO A 359 -19.07 12.70 -8.51
C PRO A 359 -18.38 13.25 -7.26
N VAL A 360 -17.10 12.94 -7.05
CA VAL A 360 -16.35 13.47 -5.90
C VAL A 360 -16.16 14.98 -6.03
N ALA A 361 -15.79 15.49 -7.21
CA ALA A 361 -15.64 16.93 -7.42
C ALA A 361 -16.96 17.70 -7.20
N GLN A 362 -18.07 17.16 -7.72
CA GLN A 362 -19.40 17.74 -7.52
C GLN A 362 -19.79 17.80 -6.03
N ARG A 363 -19.42 16.78 -5.24
CA ARG A 363 -19.69 16.74 -3.80
C ARG A 363 -18.80 17.69 -2.99
N MET A 364 -17.51 17.80 -3.34
CA MET A 364 -16.53 18.57 -2.57
C MET A 364 -16.46 20.05 -2.98
N GLY A 365 -17.06 20.42 -4.12
CA GLY A 365 -17.02 21.78 -4.64
C GLY A 365 -15.68 22.14 -5.30
N PRO A 366 -15.38 23.44 -5.50
CA PRO A 366 -14.28 23.88 -6.36
C PRO A 366 -12.86 23.67 -5.76
N ALA A 367 -12.76 23.25 -4.49
CA ALA A 367 -11.48 23.05 -3.81
C ALA A 367 -10.79 21.75 -4.27
N ARG A 368 -10.05 21.82 -5.39
CA ARG A 368 -9.42 20.69 -6.08
C ARG A 368 -8.51 19.83 -5.21
N GLU A 369 -7.82 20.45 -4.26
CA GLU A 369 -6.92 19.79 -3.30
C GLU A 369 -7.63 18.73 -2.45
N SER A 370 -8.94 18.89 -2.23
CA SER A 370 -9.75 17.93 -1.46
C SER A 370 -10.27 16.75 -2.27
N TRP A 371 -10.18 16.79 -3.60
CA TRP A 371 -10.82 15.78 -4.47
C TRP A 371 -10.15 14.42 -4.33
N MET A 372 -8.82 14.35 -4.47
CA MET A 372 -8.07 13.10 -4.38
C MET A 372 -8.10 12.52 -2.95
N ASP A 373 -8.05 13.38 -1.91
CA ASP A 373 -8.20 12.98 -0.51
C ASP A 373 -9.51 12.23 -0.24
N ASN A 374 -10.57 12.56 -0.98
CA ASN A 374 -11.92 11.99 -0.84
C ASN A 374 -12.23 10.94 -1.91
N SER A 375 -11.20 10.37 -2.53
CA SER A 375 -11.32 9.24 -3.46
C SER A 375 -12.10 8.08 -2.84
N ILE A 376 -12.90 7.40 -3.67
CA ILE A 376 -13.75 6.28 -3.25
C ILE A 376 -12.95 5.01 -2.89
N CYS A 377 -11.68 4.94 -3.28
CA CYS A 377 -10.72 3.88 -2.96
C CYS A 377 -9.32 4.48 -2.69
N HIS A 378 -8.35 3.68 -2.24
CA HIS A 378 -6.97 4.15 -2.19
C HIS A 378 -6.41 4.31 -3.61
N LEU A 379 -5.64 5.37 -3.84
CA LEU A 379 -4.92 5.60 -5.10
C LEU A 379 -3.42 5.56 -4.86
N LEU A 380 -2.70 5.01 -5.84
CA LEU A 380 -1.24 5.03 -5.91
C LEU A 380 -0.82 5.37 -7.34
N VAL A 381 -0.35 6.58 -7.58
CA VAL A 381 0.01 7.07 -8.93
C VAL A 381 1.51 7.28 -9.03
N ALA A 382 2.16 6.55 -9.94
CA ALA A 382 3.61 6.56 -10.09
C ALA A 382 4.12 7.73 -10.94
N THR A 383 5.23 8.34 -10.51
CA THR A 383 5.97 9.38 -11.22
C THR A 383 7.45 9.29 -10.84
N TYR A 384 8.30 10.08 -11.49
CA TYR A 384 9.72 10.20 -11.14
C TYR A 384 10.06 11.66 -10.90
N ASN A 385 10.63 11.99 -9.74
CA ASN A 385 11.03 13.35 -9.42
C ASN A 385 12.47 13.59 -9.88
N THR A 386 12.64 14.45 -10.89
CA THR A 386 13.95 14.78 -11.44
C THR A 386 14.73 15.76 -10.58
N ASP A 387 14.09 16.51 -9.68
CA ASP A 387 14.78 17.42 -8.77
C ASP A 387 15.54 16.66 -7.68
N THR A 388 14.98 15.54 -7.21
CA THR A 388 15.60 14.68 -6.19
C THR A 388 16.23 13.40 -6.74
N ASP A 389 16.07 13.15 -8.05
CA ASP A 389 16.48 11.92 -8.74
C ASP A 389 15.96 10.65 -8.05
N THR A 390 14.67 10.67 -7.68
CA THR A 390 14.05 9.55 -6.97
C THR A 390 12.66 9.20 -7.54
N PRO A 391 12.26 7.91 -7.49
CA PRO A 391 10.87 7.54 -7.72
C PRO A 391 9.95 8.23 -6.72
N HIS A 392 8.79 8.69 -7.18
CA HIS A 392 7.79 9.32 -6.33
C HIS A 392 6.41 8.74 -6.64
N PHE A 393 5.55 8.69 -5.62
CA PHE A 393 4.20 8.18 -5.74
C PHE A 393 3.25 9.15 -5.06
N PHE A 394 2.21 9.55 -5.77
CA PHE A 394 1.10 10.27 -5.17
C PHE A 394 0.11 9.26 -4.61
N ARG A 395 -0.21 9.41 -3.32
CA ARG A 395 -1.07 8.49 -2.58
C ARG A 395 -2.28 9.22 -2.02
N THR A 396 -3.39 8.51 -1.87
CA THR A 396 -4.45 8.98 -0.96
C THR A 396 -3.96 8.91 0.49
N PRO A 397 -4.29 9.86 1.38
CA PRO A 397 -3.86 9.85 2.77
C PRO A 397 -4.26 8.57 3.53
N HIS A 398 -3.30 7.93 4.19
CA HIS A 398 -3.49 6.78 5.08
C HIS A 398 -2.29 6.66 6.03
N GLU A 399 -2.45 6.02 7.19
CA GLU A 399 -1.44 5.77 8.24
C GLU A 399 -0.21 6.70 8.19
N ARG A 400 0.93 6.21 7.68
CA ARG A 400 2.21 6.95 7.61
C ARG A 400 2.17 8.19 6.72
N PHE A 401 1.36 8.17 5.67
CA PHE A 401 1.21 9.25 4.68
C PHE A 401 -0.03 10.13 4.92
N LYS A 402 -0.64 10.05 6.10
CA LYS A 402 -1.87 10.79 6.46
C LYS A 402 -1.75 12.31 6.25
N TYR A 403 -0.54 12.85 6.38
CA TYR A 403 -0.29 14.29 6.27
C TYR A 403 0.64 14.68 5.13
N THR A 404 1.49 13.78 4.63
CA THR A 404 2.51 14.11 3.62
C THR A 404 1.94 14.19 2.21
N ASP A 405 0.97 13.33 1.90
CA ASP A 405 0.45 13.17 0.53
C ASP A 405 -0.98 13.75 0.41
N ARG A 406 -1.37 14.58 1.39
CA ARG A 406 -2.66 15.23 1.47
C ARG A 406 -2.71 16.50 0.61
N GLY A 407 -3.87 16.77 0.02
CA GLY A 407 -4.10 18.05 -0.68
C GLY A 407 -3.57 18.09 -2.12
N ASN A 408 -3.20 16.94 -2.69
CA ASN A 408 -2.67 16.89 -4.05
C ASN A 408 -3.78 17.14 -5.08
N ASP A 409 -3.57 18.11 -5.99
CA ASP A 409 -4.49 18.38 -7.11
C ASP A 409 -4.50 17.17 -8.08
N PRO A 410 -5.64 16.49 -8.28
CA PRO A 410 -5.71 15.30 -9.13
C PRO A 410 -5.31 15.58 -10.59
N VAL A 411 -5.51 16.80 -11.09
CA VAL A 411 -5.06 17.18 -12.45
C VAL A 411 -3.54 17.23 -12.50
N PHE A 412 -2.91 17.84 -11.49
CA PHE A 412 -1.45 17.89 -11.37
C PHE A 412 -0.85 16.48 -11.27
N VAL A 413 -1.41 15.62 -10.42
CA VAL A 413 -0.96 14.24 -10.24
C VAL A 413 -1.02 13.46 -11.56
N ALA A 414 -2.14 13.55 -12.27
CA ALA A 414 -2.32 12.88 -13.55
C ALA A 414 -1.34 13.38 -14.63
N LEU A 415 -1.09 14.69 -14.68
CA LEU A 415 -0.10 15.29 -15.58
C LEU A 415 1.33 14.85 -15.24
N ALA A 416 1.71 14.88 -13.96
CA ALA A 416 3.04 14.46 -13.49
C ALA A 416 3.33 13.00 -13.83
N SER A 417 2.34 12.13 -13.68
CA SER A 417 2.46 10.72 -14.05
C SER A 417 2.55 10.48 -15.56
N ALA A 418 1.92 11.33 -16.38
CA ALA A 418 1.86 11.17 -17.84
C ALA A 418 2.89 11.99 -18.62
N ALA A 419 3.77 12.72 -17.93
CA ALA A 419 4.76 13.60 -18.55
C ALA A 419 5.95 12.82 -19.16
N ALA A 420 5.68 12.07 -20.23
CA ALA A 420 6.66 11.17 -20.86
C ALA A 420 7.83 11.98 -21.44
N PRO A 421 9.10 11.65 -21.11
CA PRO A 421 10.26 12.31 -21.70
C PRO A 421 10.18 12.30 -23.22
N THR A 422 10.56 13.42 -23.85
CA THR A 422 10.43 13.71 -25.29
C THR A 422 9.01 14.00 -25.80
N TYR A 423 7.95 13.60 -25.09
CA TYR A 423 6.55 13.87 -25.45
C TYR A 423 5.98 15.10 -24.75
N PHE A 424 6.18 15.22 -23.44
CA PHE A 424 5.70 16.32 -22.61
C PHE A 424 6.85 16.93 -21.79
N ALA A 425 6.70 18.19 -21.39
CA ALA A 425 7.62 18.84 -20.46
C ALA A 425 7.41 18.30 -19.03
N PRO A 426 8.44 18.28 -18.17
CA PRO A 426 8.29 17.96 -16.76
C PRO A 426 7.28 18.87 -16.07
N VAL A 427 6.45 18.30 -15.21
CA VAL A 427 5.44 19.04 -14.47
C VAL A 427 6.07 19.55 -13.19
N THR A 428 6.09 20.87 -13.02
CA THR A 428 6.77 21.49 -11.89
C THR A 428 5.79 22.04 -10.87
N ALA A 429 6.06 21.79 -9.60
CA ALA A 429 5.43 22.46 -8.47
C ALA A 429 6.52 23.06 -7.60
N LYS A 430 6.43 24.37 -7.35
CA LYS A 430 7.41 25.08 -6.53
C LYS A 430 6.69 25.90 -5.48
N ASN A 431 7.05 25.71 -4.23
CA ASN A 431 6.65 26.58 -3.12
C ASN A 431 7.91 27.19 -2.47
N ALA A 432 7.73 27.94 -1.39
CA ALA A 432 8.82 28.66 -0.72
C ALA A 432 9.92 27.74 -0.14
N VAL A 433 9.64 26.44 0.02
CA VAL A 433 10.49 25.50 0.76
C VAL A 433 10.89 24.27 -0.08
N THR A 434 10.11 23.92 -1.09
CA THR A 434 10.26 22.69 -1.89
C THR A 434 10.03 22.94 -3.38
N SER A 435 10.80 22.22 -4.21
CA SER A 435 10.65 22.14 -5.65
C SER A 435 10.42 20.68 -6.01
N PHE A 436 9.49 20.45 -6.94
CA PHE A 436 9.18 19.15 -7.50
C PHE A 436 9.15 19.29 -9.02
N ALA A 437 9.81 18.35 -9.71
CA ALA A 437 9.77 18.24 -11.16
C ALA A 437 9.45 16.79 -11.54
N GLY A 438 8.18 16.52 -11.82
CA GLY A 438 7.67 15.19 -12.12
C GLY A 438 7.74 14.87 -13.60
N ILE A 439 8.26 13.69 -13.93
CA ILE A 439 8.16 13.05 -15.25
C ILE A 439 7.44 11.70 -15.15
N ASP A 440 7.13 11.12 -16.30
CA ASP A 440 6.34 9.90 -16.40
C ASP A 440 6.90 8.75 -15.56
N GLY A 441 6.01 8.11 -14.78
CA GLY A 441 6.37 6.98 -13.93
C GLY A 441 6.85 5.76 -14.70
N GLY A 442 6.57 5.67 -16.01
CA GLY A 442 7.02 4.61 -16.92
C GLY A 442 8.53 4.53 -17.09
N VAL A 443 9.26 5.58 -16.69
CA VAL A 443 10.72 5.54 -16.56
C VAL A 443 11.17 4.47 -15.55
N TRP A 444 10.35 4.19 -14.54
CA TRP A 444 10.66 3.24 -13.46
C TRP A 444 9.63 2.12 -13.28
N ALA A 445 8.34 2.45 -13.21
CA ALA A 445 7.25 1.55 -12.85
C ALA A 445 6.08 1.62 -13.85
N ASN A 446 6.32 1.32 -15.12
CA ASN A 446 5.29 1.33 -16.17
C ASN A 446 4.14 0.34 -15.89
N THR A 447 4.46 -0.79 -15.26
CA THR A 447 3.49 -1.76 -14.73
C THR A 447 3.56 -1.71 -13.21
N PRO A 448 2.66 -0.96 -12.52
CA PRO A 448 2.83 -0.59 -11.11
C PRO A 448 2.48 -1.70 -10.10
N VAL A 449 2.38 -2.97 -10.54
CA VAL A 449 1.95 -4.08 -9.68
C VAL A 449 2.87 -4.29 -8.48
N SER A 450 4.18 -4.30 -8.69
CA SER A 450 5.16 -4.51 -7.61
C SER A 450 5.08 -3.42 -6.54
N VAL A 451 4.91 -2.16 -6.95
CA VAL A 451 4.75 -1.03 -6.03
C VAL A 451 3.41 -1.11 -5.31
N ALA A 452 2.34 -1.47 -6.01
CA ALA A 452 1.02 -1.63 -5.39
C ALA A 452 1.00 -2.76 -4.34
N LEU A 453 1.75 -3.84 -4.57
CA LEU A 453 1.95 -4.91 -3.58
C LEU A 453 2.72 -4.40 -2.36
N ALA A 454 3.80 -3.64 -2.57
CA ALA A 454 4.55 -3.05 -1.48
C ALA A 454 3.68 -2.11 -0.63
N GLU A 455 2.90 -1.25 -1.27
CA GLU A 455 1.97 -0.33 -0.61
C GLU A 455 0.90 -1.09 0.19
N ALA A 456 0.27 -2.10 -0.42
CA ALA A 456 -0.76 -2.91 0.22
C ALA A 456 -0.24 -3.61 1.48
N ILE A 457 0.98 -4.16 1.43
CA ILE A 457 1.57 -4.94 2.53
C ILE A 457 2.14 -4.02 3.61
N ALA A 458 3.00 -3.07 3.22
CA ALA A 458 3.78 -2.29 4.16
C ALA A 458 2.98 -1.15 4.78
N GLU A 459 2.05 -0.55 4.03
CA GLU A 459 1.43 0.73 4.41
C GLU A 459 -0.08 0.57 4.68
N LEU A 460 -0.75 -0.36 3.97
CA LEU A 460 -2.18 -0.66 4.18
C LEU A 460 -2.42 -1.94 5.00
N GLY A 461 -1.35 -2.66 5.37
CA GLY A 461 -1.39 -3.78 6.33
C GLY A 461 -2.04 -5.07 5.82
N ALA A 462 -2.22 -5.25 4.51
CA ALA A 462 -2.72 -6.47 3.90
C ALA A 462 -1.68 -7.60 3.97
N SER A 463 -2.11 -8.84 4.22
CA SER A 463 -1.22 -10.00 4.10
C SER A 463 -1.09 -10.44 2.64
N LEU A 464 0.04 -11.05 2.28
CA LEU A 464 0.27 -11.49 0.91
C LEU A 464 -0.81 -12.47 0.42
N GLU A 465 -1.36 -13.30 1.31
CA GLU A 465 -2.40 -14.31 1.05
C GLU A 465 -3.78 -13.70 0.77
N GLN A 466 -4.03 -12.49 1.27
CA GLN A 466 -5.29 -11.77 1.06
C GLN A 466 -5.33 -11.07 -0.30
N ILE A 467 -4.16 -10.72 -0.84
CA ILE A 467 -4.07 -9.86 -2.02
C ILE A 467 -4.56 -10.60 -3.27
N ARG A 468 -5.40 -9.91 -4.03
CA ARG A 468 -5.83 -10.27 -5.39
C ARG A 468 -5.56 -9.07 -6.30
N VAL A 469 -5.00 -9.33 -7.47
CA VAL A 469 -4.58 -8.26 -8.39
C VAL A 469 -5.18 -8.49 -9.76
N LEU A 470 -5.91 -7.48 -10.25
CA LEU A 470 -6.27 -7.36 -11.65
C LEU A 470 -5.33 -6.35 -12.31
N SER A 471 -4.47 -6.80 -13.22
CA SER A 471 -3.55 -5.96 -13.98
C SER A 471 -4.06 -5.82 -15.42
N ILE A 472 -4.21 -4.60 -15.91
CA ILE A 472 -4.64 -4.32 -17.28
C ILE A 472 -3.50 -3.61 -18.01
N GLY A 473 -2.99 -4.27 -19.05
CA GLY A 473 -1.97 -3.74 -19.95
C GLY A 473 -2.52 -2.69 -20.92
N THR A 474 -1.64 -2.15 -21.75
CA THR A 474 -1.95 -1.21 -22.84
C THR A 474 -1.60 -1.79 -24.21
N THR A 475 -1.68 -3.12 -24.36
CA THR A 475 -1.22 -3.92 -25.50
C THR A 475 0.30 -3.98 -25.63
N HIS A 476 0.79 -5.06 -26.25
CA HIS A 476 2.20 -5.23 -26.59
C HIS A 476 2.37 -5.74 -28.02
N THR A 477 3.50 -5.44 -28.64
CA THR A 477 3.85 -5.96 -29.97
C THR A 477 4.52 -7.33 -29.85
N ALA A 478 4.01 -8.34 -30.54
CA ALA A 478 4.60 -9.69 -30.55
C ALA A 478 5.94 -9.74 -31.31
N LYS A 479 6.14 -8.82 -32.25
CA LYS A 479 7.46 -8.57 -32.83
C LYS A 479 8.23 -7.73 -31.81
N LEU A 480 9.39 -8.23 -31.37
CA LEU A 480 10.48 -7.33 -31.01
C LEU A 480 10.70 -6.44 -32.24
N THR A 481 10.17 -5.22 -32.22
CA THR A 481 10.35 -4.20 -33.25
C THR A 481 11.78 -3.67 -33.20
N GLY A 482 12.75 -4.58 -33.31
CA GLY A 482 14.06 -4.31 -33.87
C GLY A 482 14.13 -5.12 -35.14
N ARG A 483 14.28 -4.47 -36.31
CA ARG A 483 14.96 -5.15 -37.41
C ARG A 483 16.29 -5.67 -36.84
N PRO A 484 16.73 -6.92 -37.11
CA PRO A 484 18.07 -7.32 -36.73
C PRO A 484 19.03 -6.25 -37.24
N MET A 485 19.82 -5.70 -36.33
CA MET A 485 20.75 -4.61 -36.59
C MET A 485 21.57 -5.00 -37.83
N GLN A 486 21.39 -4.28 -38.95
CA GLN A 486 22.15 -4.50 -40.20
C GLN A 486 22.76 -3.18 -40.66
N LEU A 487 24.03 -3.26 -41.06
CA LEU A 487 24.95 -2.16 -40.89
C LEU A 487 25.89 -2.01 -42.12
N ASP A 488 25.94 -0.84 -42.77
CA ASP A 488 26.71 -0.51 -44.00
C ASP A 488 27.89 0.51 -43.80
N GLY A 489 29.06 0.18 -44.32
CA GLY A 489 30.35 0.74 -43.91
C GLY A 489 30.70 2.17 -44.35
N ASN A 490 29.95 2.77 -45.29
CA ASN A 490 30.44 4.00 -45.95
C ASN A 490 30.22 5.30 -45.13
N ALA A 491 29.29 5.33 -44.18
CA ALA A 491 28.98 6.52 -43.38
C ALA A 491 29.94 6.73 -42.18
N ILE A 492 30.58 5.67 -41.70
CA ILE A 492 31.48 5.72 -40.52
C ILE A 492 32.89 6.22 -40.92
N ALA A 493 33.31 5.99 -42.17
CA ALA A 493 34.59 6.45 -42.69
C ALA A 493 34.69 7.98 -42.87
N SER A 494 33.56 8.70 -42.86
CA SER A 494 33.54 10.17 -42.83
C SER A 494 33.70 10.69 -41.40
N VAL A 495 32.98 10.10 -40.43
CA VAL A 495 33.02 10.50 -39.01
C VAL A 495 34.39 10.25 -38.37
N LEU A 496 35.03 9.10 -38.65
CA LEU A 496 36.38 8.79 -38.16
C LEU A 496 37.46 9.71 -38.78
N ARG A 497 37.22 10.25 -39.99
CA ARG A 497 38.09 11.24 -40.62
C ARG A 497 37.98 12.62 -39.97
N THR A 498 36.83 12.94 -39.38
CA THR A 498 36.55 14.24 -38.76
C THR A 498 37.00 14.31 -37.30
N VAL A 499 37.02 13.18 -36.58
CA VAL A 499 37.31 13.16 -35.12
C VAL A 499 38.80 12.95 -34.80
N LEU A 500 39.61 12.42 -35.72
CA LEU A 500 41.03 12.15 -35.48
C LEU A 500 41.94 13.07 -36.30
N TRP A 501 42.23 14.27 -35.77
CA TRP A 501 43.34 15.08 -36.27
C TRP A 501 44.62 14.91 -35.41
N LYS A 502 45.61 14.22 -36.03
CA LYS A 502 47.08 14.05 -35.77
C LYS A 502 47.55 13.08 -34.65
N PRO A 503 48.76 12.46 -34.78
CA PRO A 503 49.43 11.83 -35.92
C PRO A 503 49.40 10.29 -35.87
N PHE A 504 48.58 9.68 -34.99
CA PHE A 504 48.47 8.22 -34.84
C PHE A 504 47.26 7.60 -35.57
N GLY A 505 46.36 8.42 -36.10
CA GLY A 505 45.09 7.97 -36.70
C GLY A 505 45.23 7.12 -37.96
N PHE A 506 46.34 7.23 -38.69
CA PHE A 506 46.52 6.52 -39.97
C PHE A 506 46.82 5.03 -39.77
N ILE A 507 47.62 4.67 -38.76
CA ILE A 507 47.99 3.28 -38.47
C ILE A 507 46.82 2.57 -37.76
N PHE A 508 46.16 3.26 -36.83
CA PHE A 508 45.03 2.70 -36.08
C PHE A 508 43.78 2.51 -36.95
N GLY A 509 43.48 3.47 -37.84
CA GLY A 509 42.36 3.35 -38.79
C GLY A 509 42.55 2.21 -39.79
N PHE A 510 43.79 1.96 -40.24
CA PHE A 510 44.09 0.88 -41.19
C PHE A 510 44.03 -0.51 -40.53
N LEU A 511 44.46 -0.63 -39.26
CA LEU A 511 44.40 -1.89 -38.52
C LEU A 511 42.95 -2.26 -38.13
N VAL A 512 42.17 -1.28 -37.68
CA VAL A 512 40.76 -1.48 -37.32
C VAL A 512 39.92 -1.81 -38.56
N ALA A 513 40.16 -1.17 -39.71
CA ALA A 513 39.44 -1.45 -40.95
C ALA A 513 39.69 -2.88 -41.51
N ARG A 514 40.83 -3.50 -41.18
CA ARG A 514 41.20 -4.84 -41.67
C ARG A 514 40.75 -5.96 -40.74
N CYS A 515 40.54 -5.66 -39.46
CA CYS A 515 40.13 -6.63 -38.44
C CYS A 515 38.64 -6.56 -38.05
N TRP A 516 37.89 -5.57 -38.54
CA TRP A 516 36.47 -5.42 -38.15
C TRP A 516 35.50 -6.13 -39.10
N PRO A 517 34.56 -6.94 -38.58
CA PRO A 517 33.53 -7.59 -39.39
C PRO A 517 32.71 -6.54 -40.17
N LYS A 518 32.53 -6.75 -41.48
CA LYS A 518 31.93 -5.80 -42.45
C LYS A 518 30.46 -5.44 -42.20
N ASN A 519 29.88 -5.83 -41.07
CA ASN A 519 28.47 -5.72 -40.77
C ASN A 519 28.22 -5.01 -39.42
N VAL A 520 28.74 -3.79 -39.17
CA VAL A 520 28.39 -2.95 -37.97
C VAL A 520 28.27 -1.40 -38.25
N ARG A 521 27.22 -0.69 -37.70
CA ARG A 521 26.53 0.64 -37.96
C ARG A 521 25.61 1.09 -36.80
N LEU A 522 25.99 2.16 -36.14
CA LEU A 522 25.20 2.76 -35.06
C LEU A 522 24.16 3.77 -35.61
N HIS A 523 22.96 3.78 -35.02
CA HIS A 523 22.05 4.95 -35.06
C HIS A 523 22.54 6.01 -34.07
N GLY A 524 22.25 7.29 -34.34
CA GLY A 524 22.53 8.40 -33.42
C GLY A 524 21.69 8.34 -32.13
N ILE A 525 22.08 9.11 -31.10
CA ILE A 525 21.52 9.10 -29.73
C ILE A 525 19.99 9.17 -29.70
N ALA A 526 19.35 9.99 -30.55
CA ALA A 526 17.89 10.12 -30.60
C ALA A 526 17.15 8.84 -31.03
N GLY A 527 17.73 8.04 -31.93
CA GLY A 527 17.17 6.75 -32.33
C GLY A 527 17.32 5.68 -31.26
N TRP A 528 18.31 5.81 -30.36
CA TRP A 528 18.47 4.93 -29.21
C TRP A 528 17.46 5.24 -28.11
N VAL A 529 17.17 6.52 -27.83
CA VAL A 529 16.27 6.91 -26.73
C VAL A 529 14.87 6.32 -26.87
N ALA A 530 14.24 6.43 -28.05
CA ALA A 530 12.90 5.89 -28.28
C ALA A 530 12.86 4.35 -28.18
N ASN A 531 13.89 3.68 -28.70
CA ASN A 531 13.99 2.21 -28.65
C ASN A 531 14.29 1.69 -27.25
N ILE A 532 15.14 2.38 -26.48
CA ILE A 532 15.44 2.04 -25.08
C ILE A 532 14.20 2.25 -24.20
N ALA A 533 13.46 3.34 -24.37
CA ALA A 533 12.23 3.58 -23.61
C ALA A 533 11.20 2.47 -23.87
N SER A 534 10.96 2.13 -25.14
CA SER A 534 10.06 1.01 -25.52
C SER A 534 10.54 -0.33 -24.97
N LEU A 535 11.85 -0.62 -25.04
CA LEU A 535 12.45 -1.84 -24.51
C LEU A 535 12.30 -1.94 -22.99
N LEU A 536 12.59 -0.85 -22.26
CA LEU A 536 12.47 -0.79 -20.80
C LEU A 536 11.02 -1.01 -20.37
N MET A 537 10.07 -0.32 -20.99
CA MET A 537 8.64 -0.47 -20.68
C MET A 537 8.15 -1.91 -20.93
N LYS A 538 8.55 -2.53 -22.06
CA LYS A 538 8.24 -3.95 -22.36
C LYS A 538 8.85 -4.90 -21.33
N THR A 539 10.12 -4.67 -20.96
CA THR A 539 10.83 -5.50 -19.99
C THR A 539 10.22 -5.40 -18.60
N GLN A 540 9.86 -4.19 -18.16
CA GLN A 540 9.16 -3.95 -16.90
C GLN A 540 7.83 -4.70 -16.86
N SER A 541 7.04 -4.64 -17.94
CA SER A 541 5.76 -5.33 -18.02
C SER A 541 5.90 -6.86 -17.90
N GLN A 542 6.80 -7.47 -18.66
CA GLN A 542 7.04 -8.92 -18.61
C GLN A 542 7.61 -9.37 -17.26
N THR A 543 8.53 -8.60 -16.69
CA THR A 543 9.15 -8.92 -15.39
C THR A 543 8.13 -8.82 -14.27
N SER A 544 7.33 -7.75 -14.24
CA SER A 544 6.27 -7.57 -13.25
C SER A 544 5.19 -8.65 -13.37
N ASP A 545 4.77 -9.03 -14.58
CA ASP A 545 3.80 -10.13 -14.79
C ASP A 545 4.36 -11.46 -14.25
N LEU A 546 5.60 -11.81 -14.61
CA LEU A 546 6.23 -13.05 -14.17
C LEU A 546 6.35 -13.14 -12.64
N ILE A 547 6.88 -12.09 -12.00
CA ILE A 547 7.05 -12.04 -10.54
C ILE A 547 5.68 -12.13 -9.86
N SER A 548 4.68 -11.40 -10.36
CA SER A 548 3.35 -11.37 -9.75
C SER A 548 2.64 -12.72 -9.86
N ARG A 549 2.77 -13.42 -11.00
CA ARG A 549 2.27 -14.79 -11.15
C ARG A 549 2.91 -15.76 -10.17
N GLN A 550 4.22 -15.64 -9.94
CA GLN A 550 4.92 -16.49 -8.98
C GLN A 550 4.49 -16.20 -7.54
N LEU A 551 4.31 -14.93 -7.17
CA LEU A 551 3.94 -14.54 -5.81
C LEU A 551 2.47 -14.83 -5.47
N LEU A 552 1.55 -14.62 -6.41
CA LEU A 552 0.11 -14.63 -6.14
C LEU A 552 -0.63 -15.84 -6.71
N GLY A 553 -0.04 -16.55 -7.68
CA GLY A 553 -0.68 -17.67 -8.38
C GLY A 553 -1.99 -17.26 -9.04
N GLU A 554 -3.05 -18.04 -8.82
CA GLU A 554 -4.40 -17.79 -9.37
C GLU A 554 -5.05 -16.49 -8.89
N ARG A 555 -4.49 -15.82 -7.86
CA ARG A 555 -5.01 -14.53 -7.35
C ARG A 555 -4.54 -13.33 -8.17
N TYR A 556 -3.66 -13.55 -9.14
CA TYR A 556 -3.21 -12.55 -10.10
C TYR A 556 -3.79 -12.84 -11.48
N LEU A 557 -4.47 -11.85 -12.05
CA LEU A 557 -5.00 -11.91 -13.41
C LEU A 557 -4.47 -10.71 -14.20
N ARG A 558 -3.87 -10.97 -15.36
CA ARG A 558 -3.45 -9.94 -16.32
C ARG A 558 -4.31 -10.02 -17.58
N ILE A 559 -4.90 -8.89 -17.96
CA ILE A 559 -5.54 -8.70 -19.28
C ILE A 559 -4.61 -7.85 -20.13
N ASP A 560 -4.13 -8.41 -21.23
CA ASP A 560 -3.29 -7.73 -22.19
C ASP A 560 -3.44 -8.40 -23.57
N SER A 561 -3.17 -7.65 -24.65
CA SER A 561 -3.35 -8.14 -26.02
C SER A 561 -2.15 -7.86 -26.90
N VAL A 562 -1.94 -8.74 -27.87
CA VAL A 562 -0.96 -8.50 -28.94
C VAL A 562 -1.54 -7.52 -29.96
N THR A 563 -0.73 -6.56 -30.39
CA THR A 563 -1.06 -5.63 -31.47
C THR A 563 0.10 -5.50 -32.46
N GLU A 564 -0.17 -5.00 -33.67
CA GLU A 564 0.85 -4.64 -34.66
C GLU A 564 1.27 -3.16 -34.56
N TYR A 565 0.51 -2.35 -33.81
CA TYR A 565 0.72 -0.91 -33.64
C TYR A 565 1.53 -0.62 -32.37
N ASP A 566 2.75 -0.06 -32.51
CA ASP A 566 3.67 0.20 -31.39
C ASP A 566 3.66 1.68 -30.94
N ALA A 567 3.08 2.59 -31.72
CA ALA A 567 3.11 4.03 -31.44
C ALA A 567 2.26 4.41 -30.22
N LEU A 568 2.83 5.21 -29.33
CA LEU A 568 2.21 5.66 -28.07
C LEU A 568 1.26 6.86 -28.26
N ASP A 569 1.30 7.51 -29.42
CA ASP A 569 0.64 8.78 -29.72
C ASP A 569 -0.18 8.77 -31.02
N ASP A 570 -0.25 7.63 -31.71
CA ASP A 570 -1.02 7.51 -32.95
C ASP A 570 -2.52 7.33 -32.68
N VAL A 571 -3.22 8.46 -32.67
CA VAL A 571 -4.68 8.55 -32.49
C VAL A 571 -5.51 7.92 -33.60
N SER A 572 -4.94 7.65 -34.78
CA SER A 572 -5.68 7.02 -35.88
C SER A 572 -6.14 5.59 -35.54
N ASN A 573 -5.43 4.92 -34.62
CA ASN A 573 -5.70 3.55 -34.21
C ASN A 573 -6.53 3.41 -32.93
N THR A 574 -7.11 4.50 -32.42
CA THR A 574 -7.89 4.50 -31.16
C THR A 574 -9.03 3.48 -31.19
N ASN A 575 -9.79 3.40 -32.29
CA ASN A 575 -10.88 2.42 -32.45
C ASN A 575 -10.36 0.97 -32.48
N HIS A 576 -9.17 0.74 -33.03
CA HIS A 576 -8.53 -0.58 -33.03
C HIS A 576 -8.20 -1.03 -31.61
N PHE A 577 -7.62 -0.14 -30.79
CA PHE A 577 -7.33 -0.43 -29.38
C PHE A 577 -8.59 -0.69 -28.56
N ILE A 578 -9.67 0.06 -28.81
CA ILE A 578 -10.97 -0.18 -28.18
C ILE A 578 -11.50 -1.58 -28.52
N ASN A 579 -11.51 -1.94 -29.81
CA ASN A 579 -11.98 -3.25 -30.26
C ASN A 579 -11.15 -4.40 -29.67
N LEU A 580 -9.82 -4.24 -29.59
CA LEU A 580 -8.95 -5.20 -28.92
C LEU A 580 -9.27 -5.32 -27.43
N GLY A 581 -9.50 -4.20 -26.74
CA GLY A 581 -9.84 -4.19 -25.31
C GLY A 581 -11.15 -4.91 -25.02
N GLU A 582 -12.17 -4.65 -25.82
CA GLU A 582 -13.43 -5.38 -25.72
C GLU A 582 -13.27 -6.87 -26.00
N ALA A 583 -12.52 -7.23 -27.05
CA ALA A 583 -12.28 -8.63 -27.40
C ALA A 583 -11.55 -9.38 -26.28
N ALA A 584 -10.55 -8.75 -25.66
CA ALA A 584 -9.80 -9.33 -24.54
C ALA A 584 -10.69 -9.54 -23.29
N ALA A 585 -11.63 -8.62 -23.04
CA ALA A 585 -12.54 -8.71 -21.90
C ALA A 585 -13.73 -9.66 -22.14
N LYS A 586 -14.03 -10.01 -23.41
CA LYS A 586 -15.13 -10.91 -23.81
C LYS A 586 -14.88 -12.39 -23.51
N ASP A 587 -13.64 -12.80 -23.25
CA ASP A 587 -13.31 -14.19 -22.97
C ASP A 587 -14.06 -14.71 -21.73
N ALA A 588 -14.83 -15.80 -21.90
CA ALA A 588 -15.72 -16.33 -20.86
C ALA A 588 -14.96 -16.82 -19.62
N ALA A 589 -13.77 -17.40 -19.80
CA ALA A 589 -12.93 -17.84 -18.68
C ALA A 589 -12.39 -16.65 -17.88
N THR A 590 -11.97 -15.60 -18.59
CA THR A 590 -11.53 -14.32 -18.00
C THR A 590 -12.67 -13.67 -17.21
N LEU A 591 -13.88 -13.59 -17.78
CA LEU A 591 -15.06 -13.04 -17.07
C LEU A 591 -15.40 -13.82 -15.81
N ALA A 592 -15.42 -15.16 -15.87
CA ALA A 592 -15.70 -16.00 -14.72
C ALA A 592 -14.64 -15.81 -13.61
N LYS A 593 -13.35 -15.72 -13.97
CA LYS A 593 -12.28 -15.43 -13.01
C LYS A 593 -12.44 -14.05 -12.38
N ILE A 594 -12.77 -13.03 -13.17
CA ILE A 594 -12.95 -11.67 -12.65
C ILE A 594 -14.11 -11.62 -11.66
N GLN A 595 -15.24 -12.22 -12.04
CA GLN A 595 -16.41 -12.29 -11.18
C GLN A 595 -16.06 -12.96 -9.84
N ALA A 596 -15.44 -14.13 -9.87
CA ALA A 596 -15.10 -14.89 -8.67
C ALA A 596 -14.05 -14.21 -7.78
N LEU A 597 -13.05 -13.55 -8.38
CA LEU A 597 -11.92 -12.97 -7.64
C LEU A 597 -12.20 -11.55 -7.14
N PHE A 598 -12.95 -10.74 -7.88
CA PHE A 598 -13.06 -9.30 -7.60
C PHE A 598 -14.49 -8.83 -7.32
N ILE A 599 -15.51 -9.45 -7.92
CA ILE A 599 -16.91 -8.97 -7.84
C ILE A 599 -17.72 -9.70 -6.75
N ASP A 600 -17.78 -11.03 -6.80
CA ASP A 600 -18.61 -11.85 -5.91
C ASP A 600 -17.92 -12.23 -4.59
N ALA A 601 -16.68 -11.79 -4.39
CA ALA A 601 -15.85 -12.18 -3.26
C ALA A 601 -16.20 -11.49 -1.92
N GLY A 602 -17.42 -10.94 -1.79
CA GLY A 602 -17.94 -10.23 -0.60
C GLY A 602 -17.99 -8.69 -0.75
N PRO A 603 -18.97 -8.03 -0.10
CA PRO A 603 -19.18 -6.58 -0.19
C PRO A 603 -18.05 -5.78 0.48
N ILE A 604 -17.81 -4.57 -0.03
CA ILE A 604 -16.87 -3.60 0.53
C ILE A 604 -17.62 -2.70 1.52
N PRO A 605 -17.08 -2.44 2.73
CA PRO A 605 -17.70 -1.51 3.66
C PRO A 605 -17.80 -0.13 3.01
N ALA A 606 -18.92 0.56 3.21
CA ALA A 606 -19.01 1.97 2.85
C ALA A 606 -17.89 2.71 3.59
N ARG A 607 -16.95 3.33 2.84
CA ARG A 607 -16.11 4.38 3.42
C ARG A 607 -17.07 5.45 3.92
N ASN A 608 -17.01 5.76 5.21
CA ASN A 608 -17.80 6.83 5.82
C ASN A 608 -17.72 8.06 4.93
N ALA A 609 -18.84 8.39 4.27
CA ALA A 609 -19.08 9.74 3.81
C ALA A 609 -19.25 10.58 5.08
N GLN A 610 -18.16 11.13 5.58
CA GLN A 610 -18.18 12.22 6.54
C GLN A 610 -17.76 13.50 5.84
#